data_AF-A0A7Z2VBL5-F1
#
_entry.id   AF-A0A7Z2VBL5-F1
#
_cell.length_a   1.000
_cell.length_b   1.000
_cell.length_c   1.000
_cell.angle_alpha   90.00
_cell.angle_beta   90.00
_cell.angle_gamma   90.00
#
_symmetry.space_group_name_H-M   'P 1'
#
loop_
_entity.id
_entity.type
_entity.pdbx_description
1 polymer ?
#
loop_
_entity_poly.entity_id
_entity_poly.type
_entity_poly.pdbx_seq_one_letter_code
_entity_poly.pdbx_strand_id
1 'polypeptide(L)' 'MSALFKQQAHQLVDALPEDARWEDLIYQAALHRAVEKGIAEADDAQLIAAEDVLRQLELSA' A
#
# COMPACT_ATOMS: atom_id res chain seq x y z
N MET A 1 18.71 9.97 -3.92
CA MET A 1 17.48 9.13 -4.04
C MET A 1 17.68 7.70 -3.53
N SER A 2 18.66 6.90 -4.03
CA SER A 2 18.76 5.49 -3.58
C SER A 2 19.10 5.29 -2.10
N ALA A 3 19.82 6.23 -1.46
CA ALA A 3 20.11 6.17 -0.03
C ALA A 3 18.85 6.28 0.84
N LEU A 4 17.90 7.16 0.47
CA LEU A 4 16.63 7.32 1.19
C LEU A 4 15.76 6.06 1.02
N PHE A 5 15.64 5.56 -0.21
CA PHE A 5 14.92 4.32 -0.48
C PHE A 5 15.46 3.14 0.34
N LYS A 6 16.79 2.98 0.37
CA LYS A 6 17.43 1.92 1.16
C LYS A 6 17.14 2.07 2.66
N GLN A 7 17.15 3.30 3.17
CA GLN A 7 16.81 3.56 4.58
C GLN A 7 15.37 3.19 4.91
N GLN A 8 14.41 3.53 4.04
CA GLN A 8 13.00 3.14 4.21
C GLN A 8 12.82 1.62 4.13
N ALA A 9 13.55 0.95 3.23
CA ALA A 9 13.54 -0.51 3.15
C ALA A 9 14.08 -1.15 4.44
N HIS A 10 15.15 -0.59 5.04
CA HIS A 10 15.63 -1.05 6.34
C HIS A 10 14.58 -0.86 7.44
N GLN A 11 13.94 0.31 7.52
CA GLN A 11 12.88 0.58 8.50
C GLN A 11 11.71 -0.39 8.37
N LEU A 12 11.34 -0.76 7.14
CA LEU A 12 10.28 -1.74 6.89
C LEU A 12 10.68 -3.12 7.41
N VAL A 13 11.92 -3.56 7.19
CA VAL A 13 12.45 -4.83 7.70
C VAL A 13 12.53 -4.81 9.24
N ASP A 14 13.01 -3.70 9.83
CA ASP A 14 13.15 -3.55 11.29
C ASP A 14 11.81 -3.56 12.03
N ALA A 15 10.71 -3.24 11.35
CA ALA A 15 9.36 -3.26 11.90
C ALA A 15 8.68 -4.63 11.83
N LEU A 16 9.26 -5.60 11.12
CA LEU A 16 8.71 -6.95 11.02
C LEU A 16 8.91 -7.73 12.34
N PRO A 17 8.00 -8.67 12.66
CA PRO A 17 8.21 -9.63 13.74
C PRO A 17 9.50 -10.45 13.54
N GLU A 18 10.10 -10.90 14.65
CA GLU A 18 11.32 -11.74 14.63
C GLU A 18 11.13 -13.08 13.90
N ASP A 19 9.88 -13.59 13.84
CA ASP A 19 9.52 -14.82 13.12
C ASP A 19 9.01 -14.58 11.69
N ALA A 20 9.11 -13.34 11.20
CA ALA A 20 8.68 -12.97 9.86
C ALA A 20 9.47 -13.72 8.78
N ARG A 21 8.76 -14.05 7.70
CA ARG A 21 9.31 -14.76 6.54
C ARG A 21 9.32 -13.84 5.32
N TRP A 22 9.93 -14.32 4.24
CA TRP A 22 9.96 -13.60 2.97
C TRP A 22 8.56 -13.22 2.45
N GLU A 23 7.55 -14.06 2.69
CA GLU A 23 6.17 -13.76 2.31
C GLU A 23 5.63 -12.52 3.02
N ASP A 24 5.95 -12.34 4.30
CA ASP A 24 5.52 -11.18 5.10
C ASP A 24 6.19 -9.90 4.61
N LEU A 25 7.49 -9.97 4.32
CA LEU A 25 8.23 -8.84 3.75
C LEU A 25 7.67 -8.43 2.38
N ILE A 26 7.39 -9.40 1.50
CA ILE A 26 6.80 -9.13 0.18
C ILE A 26 5.42 -8.48 0.34
N TYR A 27 4.59 -9.01 1.24
CA TYR A 27 3.28 -8.46 1.52
C TYR A 27 3.36 -7.01 2.00
N GLN A 28 4.23 -6.73 2.98
CA GLN A 28 4.39 -5.38 3.52
C GLN A 28 4.90 -4.40 2.45
N ALA A 29 5.88 -4.80 1.64
CA ALA A 29 6.36 -3.96 0.54
C ALA A 29 5.25 -3.67 -0.51
N ALA A 30 4.42 -4.66 -0.83
CA ALA A 30 3.29 -4.49 -1.74
C ALA A 30 2.21 -3.56 -1.15
N LEU A 31 1.92 -3.70 0.15
CA LEU A 31 0.99 -2.84 0.87
C LEU A 31 1.46 -1.39 0.90
N HIS A 32 2.73 -1.14 1.24
CA HIS A 32 3.34 0.19 1.20
C HIS A 32 3.17 0.83 -0.19
N ARG A 33 3.51 0.10 -1.26
CA ARG A 33 3.34 0.57 -2.64
C ARG A 33 1.88 0.87 -2.97
N ALA A 34 0.94 0.04 -2.53
CA ALA A 34 -0.48 0.25 -2.80
C ALA A 34 -1.01 1.53 -2.13
N VAL A 35 -0.58 1.79 -0.89
CA VAL A 35 -0.92 3.02 -0.15
C VAL A 35 -0.34 4.25 -0.84
N GLU A 36 0.96 4.24 -1.18
CA GLU A 36 1.60 5.36 -1.89
C GLU A 36 0.90 5.67 -3.22
N LYS A 37 0.55 4.62 -3.99
CA LYS A 37 -0.21 4.76 -5.23
C LYS A 37 -1.59 5.37 -5.00
N GLY A 38 -2.31 4.89 -3.98
CA GLY A 38 -3.64 5.41 -3.65
C GLY A 38 -3.62 6.88 -3.23
N ILE A 39 -2.59 7.30 -2.47
CA ILE A 39 -2.40 8.71 -2.11
C ILE A 39 -2.14 9.56 -3.35
N ALA A 40 -1.24 9.12 -4.23
CA ALA A 40 -0.96 9.85 -5.47
C ALA A 40 -2.20 9.97 -6.37
N GLU A 41 -2.99 8.89 -6.50
CA GLU A 41 -4.25 8.91 -7.26
C GLU A 41 -5.28 9.84 -6.63
N ALA A 42 -5.31 9.95 -5.29
CA ALA A 42 -6.16 10.91 -4.58
C ALA A 42 -5.75 12.36 -4.84
N ASP A 43 -4.46 12.65 -4.77
CA ASP A 43 -3.90 13.98 -5.03
C ASP A 43 -4.14 14.41 -6.49
N ASP A 44 -4.08 13.47 -7.44
CA ASP A 44 -4.36 13.67 -8.86
C ASP A 44 -5.86 13.67 -9.22
N ALA A 45 -6.75 13.63 -8.21
CA ALA A 45 -8.19 13.55 -8.36
C ALA A 45 -8.68 12.39 -9.25
N GLN A 46 -7.94 11.28 -9.28
CA GLN A 46 -8.24 10.04 -9.99
C GLN A 46 -9.04 9.07 -9.11
N LEU A 47 -10.04 9.59 -8.38
CA LEU A 47 -10.87 8.80 -7.47
C LEU A 47 -12.27 8.56 -8.04
N ILE A 48 -12.89 7.49 -7.58
CA ILE A 48 -14.31 7.18 -7.77
C ILE A 48 -15.02 7.27 -6.42
N ALA A 49 -16.27 7.72 -6.42
CA ALA A 49 -17.05 7.80 -5.19
C ALA A 49 -17.31 6.39 -4.62
N ALA A 50 -17.29 6.25 -3.30
CA ALA A 50 -17.37 4.95 -2.64
C ALA A 50 -18.68 4.22 -2.98
N GLU A 51 -19.78 4.95 -3.09
CA GLU A 51 -21.08 4.48 -3.51
C GLU A 51 -21.07 3.87 -4.92
N ASP A 52 -20.26 4.42 -5.83
CA ASP A 52 -20.15 3.93 -7.21
C ASP A 52 -19.32 2.66 -7.26
N VAL A 53 -18.27 2.55 -6.44
CA VAL A 53 -17.50 1.30 -6.28
C VAL A 53 -18.39 0.18 -5.74
N LEU A 54 -19.15 0.45 -4.68
CA LEU A 54 -20.08 -0.53 -4.10
C LEU A 54 -21.11 -1.00 -5.12
N ARG A 55 -21.63 -0.09 -5.94
CA ARG A 55 -22.54 -0.43 -7.04
C ARG A 55 -21.88 -1.32 -8.10
N GLN A 56 -20.64 -1.01 -8.51
CA GLN A 56 -19.89 -1.81 -9.48
C GLN A 56 -19.59 -3.22 -8.99
N LEU A 57 -19.38 -3.38 -7.68
CA LEU A 57 -19.12 -4.68 -7.06
C LEU A 57 -20.39 -5.43 -6.67
N GLU A 58 -21.58 -4.89 -6.98
CA GLU A 58 -22.87 -5.45 -6.60
C GLU A 58 -23.03 -5.61 -5.06
N LEU A 59 -22.37 -4.72 -4.30
CA LEU A 59 -22.37 -4.69 -2.83
C LEU A 59 -23.22 -3.55 -2.25
N SER A 60 -23.93 -2.79 -3.09
CA SER A 60 -24.86 -1.74 -2.63
C SER A 60 -26.12 -2.38 -2.01
N ALA A 61 -26.44 -2.01 -0.76
CA ALA A 61 -27.66 -2.43 -0.05
C ALA A 61 -28.95 -1.86 -0.67
#